data_AF-A0A1F4BMN5-F1
#
_entry.id   AF-A0A1F4BMN5-F1
#
_cell.length_a   1.000
_cell.length_b   1.000
_cell.length_c   1.000
_cell.angle_alpha   90.00
_cell.angle_beta   90.00
_cell.angle_gamma   90.00
#
_symmetry.space_group_name_H-M   'P 1'
#
loop_
_entity.id
_entity.type
_entity.pdbx_description
1 polymer ?
#
loop_
_entity_poly.entity_id
_entity_poly.type
_entity_poly.pdbx_seq_one_letter_code
_entity_poly.pdbx_strand_id
1 'polypeptide(L)'
;MPTGAKSLEVNIFGRSYKVACEDNEREALLQAVAYLDAKMNDVRKSGKVSGTERIAVMVALNMAHELLATKLGTGLDVGQAKRRIAAIESKLDAALASQEKLF
;
A
#
# COMPACT_ATOMS: atom_id res chain seq x y z
N MET A 1 24.47 -23.93 -13.01
CA MET A 1 24.03 -23.96 -11.60
C MET A 1 22.51 -23.82 -11.60
N PRO A 2 21.72 -24.69 -10.97
CA PRO A 2 20.27 -24.56 -11.01
C PRO A 2 19.87 -23.39 -10.09
N THR A 3 19.17 -22.39 -10.64
CA THR A 3 18.54 -21.32 -9.89
C THR A 3 17.34 -21.92 -9.16
N GLY A 4 17.59 -22.58 -8.03
CA GLY A 4 16.55 -23.17 -7.21
C GLY A 4 15.80 -22.05 -6.52
N ALA A 5 14.62 -21.69 -7.05
CA ALA A 5 13.71 -20.76 -6.40
C ALA A 5 13.57 -21.13 -4.92
N LYS A 6 14.16 -20.32 -4.04
CA LYS A 6 14.06 -20.56 -2.60
C LYS A 6 12.60 -20.39 -2.22
N SER A 7 12.10 -21.29 -1.40
CA SER A 7 10.71 -21.24 -0.94
C SER A 7 10.70 -20.75 0.50
N LEU A 8 9.87 -19.74 0.77
CA LEU A 8 9.61 -19.22 2.10
C LEU A 8 8.28 -19.77 2.60
N GLU A 9 8.29 -20.30 3.82
CA GLU A 9 7.06 -20.64 4.52
C GLU A 9 6.54 -19.40 5.26
N VAL A 10 5.27 -19.08 5.05
CA VAL A 10 4.59 -17.91 5.60
C VAL A 10 3.26 -18.32 6.21
N ASN A 11 2.83 -17.63 7.27
CA ASN A 11 1.52 -17.87 7.89
C ASN A 11 0.60 -16.70 7.57
N ILE A 12 -0.55 -17.01 6.96
CA ILE A 12 -1.58 -16.03 6.60
C ILE A 12 -2.90 -16.54 7.18
N PHE A 13 -3.51 -15.74 8.04
CA PHE A 13 -4.82 -15.99 8.64
C PHE A 13 -4.91 -17.35 9.34
N GLY A 14 -3.83 -17.74 10.02
CA GLY A 14 -3.71 -19.01 10.75
C GLY A 14 -3.42 -20.23 9.88
N ARG A 15 -3.09 -20.05 8.60
CA ARG A 15 -2.75 -21.12 7.66
C ARG A 15 -1.33 -20.93 7.12
N SER A 16 -0.56 -22.02 7.09
CA SER A 16 0.79 -22.01 6.49
C SER A 16 0.72 -22.15 4.98
N TYR A 17 1.51 -21.34 4.28
CA TYR A 17 1.67 -21.33 2.83
C TYR A 17 3.15 -21.36 2.48
N LYS A 18 3.49 -22.04 1.38
CA LYS A 18 4.84 -22.05 0.83
C LYS A 18 4.86 -21.22 -0.45
N VAL A 19 5.66 -20.16 -0.46
CA VAL A 19 5.71 -19.18 -1.54
C VAL A 19 7.14 -19.13 -2.09
N ALA A 20 7.28 -19.05 -3.41
CA ALA A 20 8.59 -18.82 -4.03
C ALA A 20 9.06 -17.41 -3.69
N CYS A 21 10.31 -17.29 -3.24
CA CYS A 21 10.88 -16.04 -2.73
C CYS A 21 12.38 -16.03 -3.00
N GLU A 22 12.83 -15.07 -3.80
CA GLU A 22 14.26 -14.77 -3.93
C GLU A 22 14.77 -14.05 -2.66
N ASP A 23 16.06 -14.15 -2.36
CA ASP A 23 16.62 -13.62 -1.10
C ASP A 23 16.43 -12.10 -0.96
N ASN A 24 16.47 -11.36 -2.07
CA ASN A 24 16.30 -9.91 -2.12
C ASN A 24 14.83 -9.46 -1.94
N GLU A 25 13.86 -10.34 -2.17
CA GLU A 25 12.43 -10.03 -2.07
C GLU A 25 11.81 -10.47 -0.73
N ARG A 26 12.59 -11.20 0.09
CA ARG A 26 12.12 -11.80 1.34
C ARG A 26 11.47 -10.81 2.30
N GLU A 27 12.10 -9.67 2.53
CA GLU A 27 11.58 -8.67 3.45
C GLU A 27 10.28 -8.06 2.93
N ALA A 28 10.23 -7.71 1.64
CA ALA A 28 9.04 -7.19 0.99
C ALA A 28 7.87 -8.19 1.03
N LEU A 29 8.15 -9.48 0.81
CA LEU A 29 7.15 -10.54 0.90
C LEU A 29 6.61 -10.67 2.34
N LEU A 30 7.46 -10.63 3.35
CA LEU A 30 7.03 -10.68 4.76
C LEU A 30 6.16 -9.48 5.14
N GLN A 31 6.48 -8.28 4.65
CA GLN A 31 5.64 -7.10 4.84
C GLN A 31 4.27 -7.28 4.17
N ALA A 32 4.23 -7.83 2.95
CA ALA A 32 2.98 -8.11 2.25
C ALA A 32 2.12 -9.16 2.98
N VAL A 33 2.74 -10.20 3.54
CA VAL A 33 2.07 -11.22 4.37
C VAL A 33 1.46 -10.59 5.62
N ALA A 34 2.23 -9.77 6.34
CA ALA A 34 1.74 -9.09 7.54
C ALA A 34 0.57 -8.14 7.23
N TYR A 35 0.65 -7.40 6.13
CA TYR A 35 -0.42 -6.52 5.67
C TYR A 35 -1.69 -7.29 5.32
N LEU A 36 -1.56 -8.40 4.58
CA LEU A 36 -2.70 -9.26 4.22
C LEU A 36 -3.37 -9.85 5.47
N ASP A 37 -2.59 -10.38 6.41
CA ASP A 37 -3.11 -10.96 7.65
C ASP A 37 -3.89 -9.95 8.49
N ALA A 38 -3.33 -8.73 8.64
CA ALA A 38 -4.00 -7.64 9.35
C ALA A 38 -5.35 -7.30 8.69
N LYS A 39 -5.39 -7.17 7.36
CA LYS A 39 -6.61 -6.79 6.64
C LYS A 39 -7.69 -7.87 6.69
N MET A 40 -7.29 -9.15 6.62
CA MET A 40 -8.21 -10.27 6.84
C MET A 40 -8.76 -10.30 8.28
N ASN A 41 -7.92 -10.01 9.28
CA ASN A 41 -8.35 -9.92 10.67
C ASN A 41 -9.35 -8.77 10.90
N ASP A 42 -9.16 -7.63 10.27
CA ASP A 42 -10.08 -6.50 10.38
C ASP A 42 -11.45 -6.80 9.75
N VAL A 43 -11.46 -7.46 8.60
CA VAL A 43 -12.69 -7.97 7.99
C VAL A 43 -13.39 -8.96 8.92
N ARG A 44 -12.64 -9.90 9.52
CA ARG A 44 -13.20 -10.87 10.49
C ARG A 44 -13.84 -10.15 11.69
N LYS A 45 -13.17 -9.14 12.25
CA LYS A 45 -13.67 -8.35 13.38
C LYS A 45 -14.94 -7.58 13.04
N SER A 46 -15.12 -7.16 11.79
CA SER A 46 -16.34 -6.47 11.37
C SER A 46 -17.61 -7.33 11.48
N GLY A 47 -17.47 -8.66 11.51
CA GLY A 47 -18.59 -9.61 11.59
C GLY A 47 -19.48 -9.69 10.34
N LYS A 48 -19.25 -8.84 9.33
CA LYS A 48 -20.11 -8.72 8.13
C LYS A 48 -19.92 -9.88 7.14
N VAL A 49 -18.74 -10.51 7.14
CA VAL A 49 -18.39 -11.59 6.22
C VAL A 49 -17.97 -12.81 7.02
N SER A 50 -18.65 -13.93 6.76
CA SER A 50 -18.36 -15.22 7.37
C SER A 50 -17.69 -16.15 6.37
N GLY A 51 -16.66 -16.87 6.82
CA GLY A 51 -15.90 -17.84 6.03
C GLY A 51 -14.58 -17.30 5.50
N THR A 52 -13.50 -18.03 5.78
CA THR A 52 -12.11 -17.65 5.44
C THR A 52 -11.92 -17.38 3.95
N GLU A 53 -12.52 -18.19 3.08
CA GLU A 53 -12.42 -18.00 1.62
C GLU A 53 -13.09 -16.70 1.16
N ARG A 54 -14.27 -16.37 1.70
CA ARG A 54 -14.96 -15.13 1.37
C ARG A 54 -14.20 -13.90 1.88
N ILE A 55 -13.63 -14.00 3.08
CA ILE A 55 -12.74 -12.97 3.63
C ILE A 55 -11.55 -12.76 2.70
N ALA A 56 -10.90 -13.83 2.25
CA ALA A 56 -9.77 -13.76 1.34
C ALA A 56 -10.11 -13.07 0.01
N VAL A 57 -11.22 -13.48 -0.62
CA VAL A 57 -11.68 -12.88 -1.88
C VAL A 57 -12.01 -11.40 -1.70
N MET A 58 -12.71 -11.03 -0.62
CA MET A 58 -13.06 -9.62 -0.37
C MET A 58 -11.82 -8.76 -0.11
N VAL A 59 -10.86 -9.25 0.68
CA VAL A 59 -9.61 -8.53 0.93
C VAL A 59 -8.81 -8.37 -0.37
N ALA A 60 -8.71 -9.42 -1.18
CA ALA A 60 -8.04 -9.36 -2.48
C ALA A 60 -8.70 -8.33 -3.42
N LEU A 61 -10.03 -8.30 -3.49
CA LEU A 61 -10.78 -7.31 -4.27
C LEU A 61 -10.52 -5.88 -3.77
N ASN A 62 -10.57 -5.65 -2.45
CA ASN A 62 -10.32 -4.34 -1.88
C ASN A 62 -8.89 -3.85 -2.15
N MET A 63 -7.89 -4.72 -2.01
CA MET A 63 -6.49 -4.39 -2.30
C MET A 63 -6.27 -4.11 -3.79
N ALA A 64 -6.88 -4.89 -4.68
CA ALA A 64 -6.83 -4.64 -6.11
C ALA A 64 -7.49 -3.29 -6.47
N HIS A 65 -8.63 -2.98 -5.84
CA HIS A 65 -9.31 -1.70 -6.00
C HIS A 65 -8.44 -0.52 -5.54
N GLU A 66 -7.81 -0.61 -4.37
CA GLU A 66 -6.89 0.41 -3.85
C GLU A 66 -5.71 0.63 -4.81
N LEU A 67 -5.07 -0.45 -5.28
CA LEU A 67 -3.96 -0.38 -6.23
C LEU A 67 -4.37 0.29 -7.54
N LEU A 68 -5.54 -0.07 -8.08
CA LEU A 68 -6.06 0.54 -9.31
C LEU A 68 -6.44 2.00 -9.08
N ALA A 69 -7.04 2.35 -7.95
CA ALA A 69 -7.38 3.73 -7.61
C ALA A 69 -6.13 4.62 -7.55
N THR A 70 -5.04 4.14 -6.95
CA THR A 70 -3.74 4.85 -6.95
C THR A 70 -3.18 4.99 -8.37
N LYS A 71 -3.27 3.95 -9.21
CA LYS A 71 -2.79 4.00 -10.61
C LYS A 71 -3.60 4.93 -11.50
N LEU A 72 -4.92 5.00 -11.31
CA LEU A 72 -5.83 5.86 -12.07
C LEU A 72 -5.88 7.31 -11.51
N GLY A 73 -5.14 7.61 -10.45
CA GLY A 73 -5.12 8.94 -9.82
C GLY A 73 -6.43 9.30 -9.10
N THR A 74 -7.30 8.32 -8.85
CA THR A 74 -8.57 8.51 -8.13
C THR A 74 -8.43 8.25 -6.62
N GLY A 75 -7.38 7.54 -6.19
CA GLY A 75 -7.00 7.37 -4.79
C GLY A 75 -5.85 8.31 -4.44
N LEU A 76 -6.03 9.12 -3.36
CA LEU A 76 -5.14 10.22 -2.94
C LEU A 76 -4.62 10.99 -4.16
N ASP A 77 -5.39 11.99 -4.64
CA ASP A 77 -5.04 12.81 -5.80
C ASP A 77 -3.66 13.47 -5.61
N VAL A 78 -2.60 12.73 -5.96
CA VAL A 78 -1.21 13.17 -5.91
C VAL A 78 -1.05 14.38 -6.81
N GLY A 79 -1.88 14.50 -7.86
CA GLY A 79 -1.97 15.67 -8.72
C GLY A 79 -2.50 16.90 -7.96
N GLN A 80 -3.55 16.78 -7.15
CA GLN A 80 -4.04 17.85 -6.27
C GLN A 80 -3.04 18.15 -5.16
N ALA A 81 -2.40 17.15 -4.55
CA ALA A 81 -1.35 17.37 -3.57
C ALA A 81 -0.18 18.16 -4.18
N LYS A 82 0.31 17.76 -5.37
CA LYS A 82 1.35 18.49 -6.12
C LYS A 82 0.91 19.91 -6.49
N ARG A 83 -0.32 20.10 -6.95
CA ARG A 83 -0.86 21.44 -7.25
C ARG A 83 -0.92 22.32 -6.01
N ARG A 84 -1.32 21.77 -4.86
CA ARG A 84 -1.34 22.49 -3.58
C ARG A 84 0.07 22.85 -3.12
N ILE A 85 1.04 21.94 -3.25
CA ILE A 85 2.45 22.20 -2.92
C ILE A 85 2.98 23.35 -3.79
N ALA A 86 2.79 23.29 -5.11
CA ALA A 86 3.22 24.35 -6.03
C ALA A 86 2.56 25.71 -5.73
N ALA A 87 1.28 25.71 -5.32
CA ALA A 87 0.59 26.93 -4.92
C ALA A 87 1.13 27.51 -3.59
N ILE A 88 1.60 26.66 -2.68
CA ILE A 88 2.25 27.09 -1.43
C ILE A 88 3.63 27.66 -1.74
N GLU A 89 4.43 26.99 -2.58
CA GLU A 89 5.75 27.46 -3.04
C GLU A 89 5.64 28.85 -3.68
N SER A 90 4.72 29.04 -4.63
CA SER A 90 4.50 30.33 -5.28
C SER A 90 4.10 31.45 -4.30
N LYS A 91 3.30 31.14 -3.27
CA LYS A 91 2.95 32.10 -2.23
C LYS A 91 4.14 32.45 -1.34
N LEU A 92 5.00 31.49 -1.06
CA LEU A 92 6.21 31.69 -0.26
C LEU A 92 7.19 32.59 -1.03
N ASP A 93 7.41 32.33 -2.32
CA ASP A 93 8.26 33.14 -3.19
C ASP A 93 7.74 34.59 -3.28
N ALA A 94 6.43 34.77 -3.43
CA ALA A 94 5.82 36.10 -3.46
C ALA A 94 5.98 36.86 -2.13
N ALA A 95 5.82 36.17 -1.00
CA ALA A 95 6.00 36.76 0.32
C ALA A 95 7.47 37.14 0.58
N LEU A 96 8.42 36.29 0.19
CA LEU A 96 9.85 36.56 0.30
C LEU A 96 10.27 37.74 -0.58
N ALA A 97 9.85 37.76 -1.86
CA ALA A 97 10.13 38.86 -2.78
C ALA A 97 9.51 40.20 -2.34
N SER A 98 8.37 40.16 -1.64
CA SER A 98 7.76 41.37 -1.07
C SER A 98 8.55 41.93 0.12
N GLN A 99 9.24 41.06 0.88
CA GLN A 99 10.05 41.46 2.02
C GLN A 99 11.38 42.06 1.57
N GLU A 100 11.98 41.52 0.51
CA GLU A 100 13.26 42.00 -0.05
C GLU A 100 13.14 43.41 -0.67
N LYS A 101 11.94 43.83 -1.10
CA LYS A 101 11.68 45.20 -1.57
C LYS A 101 11.46 46.23 -0.46
N LEU A 102 11.34 45.78 0.79
CA LEU A 102 11.04 46.64 1.94
C LEU A 102 12.29 46.98 2.78
N PHE A 103 13.44 46.38 2.45
CA PHE A 103 14.77 46.69 2.97
C PHE A 103 15.61 47.38 1.89
#